data_AF-A0A7Y5S5Y7-F1
#
_entry.id   AF-A0A7Y5S5Y7-F1
#
_cell.length_a   1.000
_cell.length_b   1.000
_cell.length_c   1.000
_cell.angle_alpha   90.00
_cell.angle_beta   90.00
_cell.angle_gamma   90.00
#
_symmetry.space_group_name_H-M   'P 1'
#
loop_
_entity.id
_entity.type
_entity.pdbx_description
1 polymer ?
#
loop_
_entity_poly.entity_id
_entity_poly.type
_entity_poly.pdbx_seq_one_letter_code
_entity_poly.pdbx_strand_id
1 'polypeptide(L)' 'MQHLITFKADEFPTAGEAIQHAEASGRGEAIVLGGKHYVVEKSEAHRLEAAGVPFAYLHVIDHPDHPHGLVVTVPVN' A
#
# COMPACT_ATOMS: atom_id res chain seq x y z
N MET A 1 20.33 13.61 7.45
CA MET A 1 20.39 13.73 5.98
C MET A 1 19.07 13.21 5.45
N GLN A 2 18.32 13.98 4.66
CA GLN A 2 17.08 13.46 4.04
C GLN A 2 17.50 12.65 2.81
N HIS A 3 17.29 11.33 2.83
CA HIS A 3 17.45 10.50 1.64
C HIS A 3 16.21 10.67 0.78
N LEU A 4 16.38 11.28 -0.40
CA LEU A 4 15.32 11.37 -1.39
C LEU A 4 15.20 10.01 -2.07
N ILE A 5 14.10 9.29 -1.82
CA ILE A 5 13.79 8.04 -2.49
C ILE A 5 12.72 8.28 -3.55
N THR A 6 13.05 7.93 -4.79
CA THR A 6 12.11 7.96 -5.91
C THR A 6 11.65 6.54 -6.18
N PHE A 7 10.33 6.34 -6.24
CA PHE A 7 9.70 5.07 -6.53
C PHE A 7 8.61 5.25 -7.58
N LYS A 8 8.24 4.15 -8.25
CA LYS A 8 7.11 4.15 -9.18
C LYS A 8 5.87 3.65 -8.48
N ALA A 9 4.79 4.41 -8.61
CA ALA A 9 3.50 4.09 -8.03
C ALA A 9 2.36 4.69 -8.83
N ASP A 10 1.23 4.01 -8.77
CA ASP A 10 -0.07 4.54 -9.19
C ASP A 10 -0.80 5.08 -7.95
N GLU A 11 -1.15 6.37 -7.94
CA GLU A 11 -1.87 7.01 -6.82
C GLU A 11 -3.39 6.79 -6.97
N PHE A 12 -4.05 6.44 -5.87
CA PHE A 12 -5.49 6.23 -5.82
C PHE A 12 -6.15 7.12 -4.75
N PRO A 13 -7.39 7.58 -4.99
CA PRO A 13 -8.10 8.42 -4.04
C PRO A 13 -8.52 7.67 -2.77
N THR A 14 -8.74 6.35 -2.85
CA THR A 14 -9.17 5.53 -1.71
C THR A 14 -8.33 4.27 -1.56
N ALA A 15 -8.25 3.76 -0.32
CA ALA A 15 -7.59 2.49 -0.04
C ALA A 15 -8.24 1.31 -0.79
N GLY A 16 -9.58 1.30 -0.88
CA GLY A 16 -10.32 0.26 -1.59
C GLY A 16 -9.97 0.18 -3.07
N GLU A 17 -9.85 1.33 -3.75
CA GLU A 17 -9.45 1.37 -5.15
C GLU A 17 -8.00 0.89 -5.35
N ALA A 18 -7.08 1.28 -4.46
CA ALA A 18 -5.71 0.80 -4.50
C ALA A 18 -5.64 -0.73 -4.35
N ILE A 19 -6.36 -1.29 -3.37
CA ILE A 19 -6.37 -2.73 -3.13
C ILE A 19 -7.00 -3.47 -4.31
N GLN A 20 -8.15 -3.00 -4.80
CA GLN A 20 -8.82 -3.60 -5.95
C GLN A 20 -7.91 -3.59 -7.19
N HIS A 21 -7.15 -2.53 -7.39
CA HIS A 21 -6.19 -2.45 -8.50
C HIS A 21 -4.99 -3.39 -8.30
N ALA A 22 -4.46 -3.47 -7.08
CA ALA A 22 -3.38 -4.40 -6.75
C ALA A 22 -3.81 -5.87 -6.98
N GLU A 23 -5.00 -6.24 -6.52
CA GLU A 23 -5.59 -7.57 -6.74
C GLU A 23 -5.86 -7.85 -8.22
N ALA A 24 -6.46 -6.89 -8.95
CA ALA A 24 -6.77 -7.06 -10.37
C ALA A 24 -5.50 -7.14 -11.25
N SER A 25 -4.45 -6.40 -10.91
CA SER A 25 -3.17 -6.43 -11.62
C SER A 25 -2.34 -7.68 -11.28
N GLY A 26 -2.52 -8.23 -10.08
CA GLY A 26 -1.82 -9.41 -9.56
C GLY A 26 -0.30 -9.23 -9.42
N ARG A 27 0.21 -7.98 -9.52
CA ARG A 27 1.64 -7.66 -9.53
C ARG A 27 2.03 -6.51 -8.60
N GLY A 28 1.05 -5.79 -8.07
CA GLY A 28 1.26 -4.66 -7.19
C GLY A 28 0.92 -4.97 -5.73
N GLU A 29 1.51 -4.21 -4.83
CA GLU A 29 1.17 -4.12 -3.42
C GLU A 29 0.50 -2.76 -3.17
N ALA A 30 -0.67 -2.78 -2.53
CA ALA A 30 -1.33 -1.55 -2.11
C ALA A 30 -0.70 -1.05 -0.80
N ILE A 31 -0.30 0.22 -0.75
CA ILE A 31 0.32 0.84 0.42
C ILE A 31 -0.31 2.20 0.74
N VAL A 32 -0.19 2.62 1.99
CA VAL A 32 -0.43 3.99 2.42
C VAL A 32 0.88 4.64 2.85
N LEU A 33 1.19 5.80 2.27
CA LEU A 33 2.38 6.58 2.56
C LEU A 33 1.97 8.05 2.72
N GLY A 34 2.28 8.66 3.86
CA GLY A 34 1.95 10.06 4.12
C GLY A 34 0.45 10.40 4.03
N GLY A 35 -0.42 9.43 4.33
CA GLY A 35 -1.88 9.59 4.25
C GLY A 35 -2.47 9.45 2.83
N LYS A 36 -1.65 9.08 1.85
CA LYS A 36 -2.07 8.82 0.47
C LYS A 36 -1.98 7.34 0.13
N HIS A 37 -2.82 6.88 -0.80
CA HIS A 37 -2.91 5.48 -1.20
C HIS A 37 -2.21 5.27 -2.54
N TYR A 38 -1.40 4.22 -2.60
CA TYR A 38 -0.58 3.91 -3.75
C TYR A 38 -0.66 2.42 -4.06
N VAL A 39 -0.51 2.06 -5.32
CA VAL A 39 -0.10 0.71 -5.73
C VAL A 39 1.32 0.81 -6.26
N VAL A 40 2.20 -0.01 -5.70
CA VAL A 40 3.61 -0.11 -6.08
C VAL A 40 3.92 -1.53 -6.52
N GLU A 41 4.91 -1.74 -7.37
CA GLU A 41 5.41 -3.09 -7.58
C GLU A 41 6.02 -3.64 -6.28
N LYS A 42 5.93 -4.95 -6.09
CA LYS A 42 6.52 -5.62 -4.91
C LYS A 42 8.01 -5.32 -4.71
N SER A 43 8.75 -5.16 -5.80
CA SER A 43 10.16 -4.75 -5.81
C SER A 43 10.36 -3.33 -5.26
N GLU A 44 9.48 -2.40 -5.60
CA GLU A 44 9.51 -1.02 -5.10
C GLU A 44 9.11 -0.96 -3.62
N ALA A 45 8.08 -1.72 -3.21
CA ALA A 45 7.73 -1.87 -1.80
C ALA A 45 8.96 -2.33 -0.99
N HIS A 46 9.63 -3.40 -1.42
CA HIS A 46 10.83 -3.89 -0.75
C HIS A 46 11.99 -2.87 -0.71
N ARG A 47 12.15 -2.05 -1.75
CA ARG A 47 13.13 -0.94 -1.75
C ARG A 47 12.77 0.13 -0.72
N LEU A 48 11.49 0.45 -0.54
CA LEU A 48 11.02 1.38 0.49
C LEU A 48 11.28 0.83 1.90
N GLU A 49 11.02 -0.46 2.12
CA GLU A 49 11.32 -1.14 3.39
C GLU A 49 12.82 -1.09 3.69
N ALA A 50 13.66 -1.49 2.72
CA ALA A 50 15.10 -1.51 2.87
C ALA A 50 15.70 -0.10 3.09
N ALA A 51 15.02 0.93 2.61
CA ALA A 51 15.38 2.32 2.83
C ALA A 51 14.87 2.89 4.18
N GLY A 52 14.13 2.11 4.97
CA GLY A 52 13.55 2.54 6.24
C GLY A 52 12.47 3.61 6.09
N VAL A 53 11.74 3.58 4.97
CA VAL A 53 10.64 4.52 4.73
C VAL A 53 9.42 4.04 5.51
N PRO A 54 8.82 4.87 6.38
CA PRO A 54 7.62 4.49 7.10
C PRO A 54 6.40 4.51 6.18
N PHE A 55 5.86 3.34 5.86
CA PHE A 55 4.61 3.16 5.14
C PHE A 55 3.80 2.01 5.76
N ALA A 56 2.58 1.78 5.31
CA ALA A 56 1.82 0.60 5.71
C ALA A 56 1.22 -0.12 4.51
N TYR A 57 1.22 -1.45 4.54
CA TYR A 57 0.50 -2.25 3.54
C TYR A 57 -1.00 -2.18 3.80
N LEU A 58 -1.77 -2.10 2.72
CA LEU A 58 -3.23 -2.09 2.73
C LEU A 58 -3.74 -3.49 2.38
N HIS A 59 -4.54 -4.06 3.27
CA HIS A 59 -5.22 -5.33 3.03
C HIS A 59 -6.71 -5.20 3.33
N VAL A 60 -7.54 -5.87 2.55
CA VAL A 60 -8.94 -6.12 2.92
C VAL A 60 -9.00 -7.48 3.60
N ILE A 61 -9.60 -7.52 4.79
CA ILE A 61 -9.95 -8.78 5.46
C ILE A 61 -11.47 -8.89 5.59
N ASP A 62 -11.98 -10.11 5.44
CA ASP A 62 -13.36 -10.40 5.77
C ASP A 62 -13.57 -10.21 7.28
N HIS A 63 -14.51 -9.35 7.64
CA HIS A 63 -14.86 -9.11 9.03
C HIS A 63 -16.38 -9.17 9.18
N PRO A 64 -16.91 -9.95 10.15
CA PRO A 64 -18.35 -10.18 10.28
C PRO A 64 -19.17 -8.89 10.48
N ASP A 65 -18.59 -7.88 11.14
CA ASP A 65 -19.23 -6.57 11.35
C ASP A 65 -19.01 -5.56 10.20
N HIS A 66 -18.18 -5.89 9.21
CA HIS A 66 -17.90 -5.05 8.05
C HIS A 66 -18.23 -5.80 6.76
N PRO A 67 -19.48 -5.72 6.26
CA PRO A 67 -19.93 -6.47 5.08
C PRO A 67 -19.22 -6.08 3.77
N HIS A 68 -18.45 -5.00 3.78
CA HIS A 68 -17.61 -4.55 2.65
C HIS A 68 -16.13 -4.91 2.82
N GLY A 69 -15.81 -5.75 3.81
CA GLY A 69 -14.44 -5.99 4.25
C GLY A 69 -13.90 -4.85 5.11
N LEU A 70 -12.95 -5.18 5.98
CA LEU A 70 -12.25 -4.21 6.80
C LEU A 70 -10.89 -3.94 6.17
N VAL A 71 -10.62 -2.68 5.80
CA VAL A 71 -9.29 -2.26 5.37
C VAL A 71 -8.40 -2.13 6.60
N VAL A 72 -7.31 -2.89 6.61
CA VAL A 72 -6.30 -2.85 7.66
C VAL A 72 -4.97 -2.35 7.11
N THR A 73 -4.24 -1.60 7.94
CA THR A 73 -2.90 -1.14 7.63
C THR A 73 -1.88 -1.92 8.44
N VAL A 74 -0.92 -2.58 7.79
CA VAL A 74 0.21 -3.23 8.45
C VAL A 74 1.44 -2.32 8.33
N PRO A 75 1.86 -1.64 9.41
CA PRO A 75 2.99 -0.71 9.35
C PRO A 75 4.30 -1.44 9.12
N VAL A 76 5.16 -0.86 8.27
CA VAL A 76 6.54 -1.32 8.03
C VAL A 76 7.52 -0.24 8.48
N ASN A 77 8.55 -0.68 9.18
CA ASN A 77 9.56 0.16 9.84
C ASN A 77 10.96 -0.35 9.50
#